data_AF-A0AAD4ZC55-F1
#
_entry.id   AF-A0AAD4ZC55-F1
#
_cell.length_a   1.000
_cell.length_b   1.000
_cell.length_c   1.000
_cell.angle_alpha   90.00
_cell.angle_beta   90.00
_cell.angle_gamma   90.00
#
_symmetry.space_group_name_H-M   'P 1'
#
loop_
_entity.id
_entity.type
_entity.pdbx_description
1 polymer ?
#
loop_
_entity_poly.entity_id
_entity_poly.type
_entity_poly.pdbx_seq_one_letter_code
_entity_poly.pdbx_strand_id
1 'polypeptide(L)'
;MIKQILGKIPRKPSKSSQNDAYNDGGANGNGPNSFHSSKSTSSSSKSSNLGSGASRSSNGTLAPHSSSSTKSNHSKKSAPIAAQLGPLLSSGAYEALPSFKDVPSSERQNHFIKKLNMCCVVFDFNDPSKNLKEKDIKRQTLLELVDYISSVTSKFNEVTMQEITKMVAANLFRTFSSSNPDNKLPEMYDQDEEDQMMEPAWPHLQIVYEFLLRFVASPETDAKLAKRYIDHSFVLRLLDLFDSEDQREREYLKTILHRIYGKFMVHRPFIRKAINHIFFWFIFETEKHNGIAELLEILGSIINGFALPLKEEHKLFLVRALIPLHKPKCVSMYHQQLSYCISQFVEKDAKLADTVIRGLLKYWPITNSSKEVMFLGELEEVLEATQASEFQRCMVPLFRQIGHCLNSSHFQVAERALFLWNNDHIRTLITQNRQVILPIIFPALEKNTRSHWNQAVQSLTLNVKKIFADMDQELFDECLLSFQEDESKEKETQDKRESTWKRLEDVAASKALGYEAVLVSRFASSVAIATNPKPQATSGS
;
A
#
# COMPACT_ATOMS: atom_id res chain seq x y z
N MET A 1 -0.99 -54.72 -6.33
CA MET A 1 -2.08 -55.27 -7.17
C MET A 1 -3.26 -54.31 -7.15
N ILE A 2 -4.08 -54.28 -8.22
CA ILE A 2 -5.55 -54.00 -8.26
C ILE A 2 -6.06 -52.78 -7.45
N LYS A 3 -6.41 -51.61 -8.03
CA LYS A 3 -7.50 -51.22 -8.98
C LYS A 3 -8.92 -51.11 -8.39
N GLN A 4 -9.59 -50.01 -8.77
CA GLN A 4 -11.05 -49.69 -8.65
C GLN A 4 -11.51 -49.40 -7.20
N ILE A 5 -12.49 -48.54 -6.92
CA ILE A 5 -13.74 -48.16 -7.63
C ILE A 5 -13.74 -46.62 -7.91
N LEU A 6 -13.75 -46.14 -9.17
CA LEU A 6 -14.92 -45.65 -9.94
C LEU A 6 -15.83 -44.64 -9.20
N GLY A 7 -16.13 -43.42 -9.65
CA GLY A 7 -15.79 -42.68 -10.88
C GLY A 7 -17.01 -42.34 -11.74
N LYS A 8 -17.24 -41.05 -12.06
CA LYS A 8 -18.21 -40.60 -13.08
C LYS A 8 -17.81 -39.25 -13.71
N ILE A 9 -17.54 -39.27 -15.02
CA ILE A 9 -17.31 -38.10 -15.89
C ILE A 9 -17.90 -38.40 -17.27
N PRO A 10 -18.64 -37.46 -17.89
CA PRO A 10 -18.69 -37.26 -19.34
C PRO A 10 -18.05 -35.90 -19.68
N ARG A 11 -16.81 -35.87 -20.19
CA ARG A 11 -16.39 -35.94 -21.62
C ARG A 11 -16.71 -34.63 -22.38
N LYS A 12 -15.71 -33.86 -22.85
CA LYS A 12 -14.78 -34.09 -24.01
C LYS A 12 -15.53 -34.19 -25.35
N PRO A 13 -15.05 -33.50 -26.41
CA PRO A 13 -13.86 -34.01 -27.15
C PRO A 13 -12.86 -32.91 -27.61
N SER A 14 -11.54 -33.14 -27.54
CA SER A 14 -10.63 -33.52 -28.68
C SER A 14 -9.85 -32.34 -29.29
N LYS A 15 -8.62 -32.47 -29.83
CA LYS A 15 -7.76 -33.66 -30.06
C LYS A 15 -6.26 -33.27 -30.15
N SER A 16 -5.40 -34.26 -29.83
CA SER A 16 -4.07 -34.65 -30.41
C SER A 16 -3.27 -33.67 -31.31
N SER A 17 -1.92 -33.69 -31.33
CA SER A 17 -1.00 -34.85 -31.46
C SER A 17 0.38 -34.55 -30.82
N GLN A 18 1.07 -35.46 -30.11
CA GLN A 18 1.89 -36.62 -30.57
C GLN A 18 3.11 -36.23 -31.46
N ASN A 19 4.33 -36.77 -31.33
CA ASN A 19 4.84 -37.85 -30.45
C ASN A 19 6.41 -37.84 -30.30
N ASP A 20 6.92 -38.57 -29.30
CA ASP A 20 8.17 -39.39 -29.24
C ASP A 20 9.58 -38.79 -29.51
N ALA A 21 10.71 -39.37 -29.03
CA ALA A 21 11.04 -40.22 -27.85
C ALA A 21 12.59 -40.48 -27.75
N TYR A 22 13.08 -41.01 -26.61
CA TYR A 22 14.40 -41.65 -26.37
C TYR A 22 15.69 -40.75 -26.45
N ASN A 23 16.80 -41.00 -25.74
CA ASN A 23 17.03 -41.67 -24.43
C ASN A 23 18.44 -41.35 -23.85
N ASP A 24 18.61 -41.55 -22.53
CA ASP A 24 19.86 -41.93 -21.81
C ASP A 24 21.05 -40.94 -21.68
N GLY A 25 21.92 -41.17 -20.67
CA GLY A 25 23.36 -40.85 -20.73
C GLY A 25 23.98 -39.79 -19.79
N GLY A 26 24.44 -40.19 -18.59
CA GLY A 26 25.82 -39.90 -18.14
C GLY A 26 26.21 -38.62 -17.37
N ALA A 27 26.12 -38.70 -16.04
CA ALA A 27 26.92 -38.09 -14.94
C ALA A 27 28.14 -37.12 -15.15
N ASN A 28 28.25 -36.20 -14.18
CA ASN A 28 29.47 -35.63 -13.51
C ASN A 28 30.48 -34.72 -14.24
N GLY A 29 30.83 -33.60 -13.56
CA GLY A 29 32.25 -33.32 -13.24
C GLY A 29 32.82 -31.91 -13.52
N ASN A 30 32.96 -31.09 -12.46
CA ASN A 30 33.94 -30.01 -12.18
C ASN A 30 34.55 -29.10 -13.30
N GLY A 31 34.67 -27.80 -12.99
CA GLY A 31 35.67 -26.88 -13.60
C GLY A 31 37.05 -26.99 -12.91
N PRO A 32 37.85 -25.91 -12.72
CA PRO A 32 37.63 -24.50 -13.08
C PRO A 32 38.87 -23.77 -13.69
N ASN A 33 38.73 -22.47 -14.01
CA ASN A 33 39.71 -21.35 -13.83
C ASN A 33 39.10 -20.09 -14.49
N SER A 34 38.95 -18.90 -13.89
CA SER A 34 39.79 -18.02 -13.04
C SER A 34 40.77 -17.13 -13.82
N PHE A 35 40.71 -15.80 -13.60
CA PHE A 35 41.89 -14.92 -13.37
C PHE A 35 41.47 -13.49 -12.92
N HIS A 36 42.42 -12.69 -12.40
CA HIS A 36 42.19 -11.47 -11.57
C HIS A 36 42.77 -10.16 -12.17
N SER A 37 42.18 -9.01 -11.79
CA SER A 37 42.83 -7.72 -11.40
C SER A 37 41.73 -6.65 -11.11
N SER A 38 41.74 -5.69 -10.16
CA SER A 38 42.74 -4.96 -9.30
C SER A 38 43.52 -3.86 -10.04
N LYS A 39 43.74 -2.60 -9.59
CA LYS A 39 43.72 -1.86 -8.29
C LYS A 39 43.72 -0.33 -8.60
N SER A 40 43.58 0.68 -7.71
CA SER A 40 42.89 0.89 -6.40
C SER A 40 43.11 2.35 -5.91
N THR A 41 42.16 2.97 -5.18
CA THR A 41 42.35 4.09 -4.17
C THR A 41 43.07 5.40 -4.58
N SER A 42 42.54 6.63 -4.37
CA SER A 42 42.44 7.41 -3.09
C SER A 42 42.22 8.93 -3.42
N SER A 43 42.08 9.93 -2.52
CA SER A 43 41.27 10.11 -1.29
C SER A 43 41.30 11.60 -0.80
N SER A 44 40.46 12.01 0.18
CA SER A 44 40.49 13.28 0.97
C SER A 44 40.05 14.60 0.25
N SER A 45 39.55 15.69 0.89
CA SER A 45 38.94 15.93 2.23
C SER A 45 38.23 17.32 2.32
N LYS A 46 37.53 17.61 3.46
CA LYS A 46 37.00 18.92 3.99
C LYS A 46 35.73 19.54 3.35
N SER A 47 34.95 20.44 4.00
CA SER A 47 34.28 20.42 5.34
C SER A 47 33.52 21.74 5.67
N SER A 48 32.32 21.67 6.31
CA SER A 48 31.65 22.73 7.14
C SER A 48 31.06 23.97 6.41
N ASN A 49 30.11 24.79 6.93
CA ASN A 49 29.31 24.77 8.19
C ASN A 49 28.06 25.72 8.16
N LEU A 50 27.02 25.42 8.97
CA LEU A 50 25.98 26.30 9.63
C LEU A 50 25.18 27.36 8.80
N GLY A 51 24.02 27.92 9.17
CA GLY A 51 23.01 27.85 10.28
C GLY A 51 21.85 28.83 9.89
N SER A 52 20.73 29.13 10.56
CA SER A 52 20.06 28.80 11.83
C SER A 52 18.91 29.83 12.06
N GLY A 53 17.71 29.41 12.52
CA GLY A 53 16.60 30.28 13.02
C GLY A 53 15.68 30.94 11.96
N ALA A 54 14.58 31.65 12.32
CA ALA A 54 13.65 31.54 13.46
C ALA A 54 12.42 32.48 13.25
N SER A 55 11.21 32.00 13.60
CA SER A 55 9.91 32.69 13.82
C SER A 55 9.71 34.23 13.67
N ARG A 56 8.55 34.63 13.10
CA ARG A 56 7.52 35.50 13.77
C ARG A 56 6.23 35.72 12.96
N SER A 57 5.16 36.16 13.65
CA SER A 57 3.81 36.34 13.13
C SER A 57 3.19 37.69 13.55
N SER A 58 2.52 38.40 12.62
CA SER A 58 1.52 39.49 12.80
C SER A 58 1.26 40.11 11.41
N ASN A 59 0.07 40.21 10.80
CA ASN A 59 -1.35 40.25 11.18
C ASN A 59 -1.93 41.64 11.54
N GLY A 60 -2.98 42.04 10.82
CA GLY A 60 -3.85 43.21 11.06
C GLY A 60 -3.52 44.51 10.31
N THR A 61 -4.46 45.43 10.00
CA THR A 61 -5.94 45.34 9.83
C THR A 61 -6.51 46.66 9.24
N LEU A 62 -7.65 46.62 8.52
CA LEU A 62 -8.67 47.70 8.30
C LEU A 62 -8.20 49.09 7.74
N ALA A 63 -8.61 49.60 6.57
CA ALA A 63 -9.94 50.12 6.13
C ALA A 63 -10.55 51.25 7.03
N PRO A 64 -11.54 52.09 6.60
CA PRO A 64 -12.05 52.47 5.24
C PRO A 64 -12.30 54.03 5.07
N HIS A 65 -13.10 54.43 4.04
CA HIS A 65 -13.81 55.74 3.84
C HIS A 65 -13.03 56.99 3.33
N SER A 66 -13.64 58.00 2.68
CA SER A 66 -14.79 58.03 1.74
C SER A 66 -14.98 59.40 1.01
N SER A 67 -15.22 59.35 -0.31
CA SER A 67 -16.08 60.25 -1.13
C SER A 67 -15.91 61.80 -1.22
N SER A 68 -15.98 62.27 -2.48
CA SER A 68 -16.50 63.57 -2.97
C SER A 68 -15.62 64.84 -2.93
N SER A 69 -15.83 65.87 -3.76
CA SER A 69 -16.25 65.88 -5.19
C SER A 69 -16.06 67.27 -5.83
N THR A 70 -15.64 67.33 -7.11
CA THR A 70 -15.84 68.51 -8.01
C THR A 70 -15.68 68.09 -9.48
N LYS A 71 -16.26 68.86 -10.42
CA LYS A 71 -16.28 68.56 -11.88
C LYS A 71 -15.68 69.69 -12.71
N SER A 72 -15.04 69.35 -13.83
CA SER A 72 -15.07 70.15 -15.07
C SER A 72 -14.75 69.28 -16.30
N ASN A 73 -15.44 69.49 -17.41
CA ASN A 73 -15.29 68.69 -18.64
C ASN A 73 -14.04 69.06 -19.45
N HIS A 74 -13.47 68.09 -20.17
CA HIS A 74 -13.46 68.21 -21.64
C HIS A 74 -13.42 66.86 -22.34
N SER A 75 -13.89 66.84 -23.59
CA SER A 75 -14.25 65.65 -24.36
C SER A 75 -13.12 65.10 -25.25
N LYS A 76 -12.86 63.79 -25.14
CA LYS A 76 -12.40 62.93 -26.25
C LYS A 76 -12.90 61.50 -25.99
N LYS A 77 -13.48 60.84 -27.01
CA LYS A 77 -13.99 59.47 -26.91
C LYS A 77 -12.93 58.47 -27.38
N SER A 78 -12.58 57.53 -26.50
CA SER A 78 -11.84 56.30 -26.84
C SER A 78 -12.48 55.16 -26.05
N ALA A 79 -12.83 54.06 -26.73
CA ALA A 79 -13.51 52.93 -26.10
C ALA A 79 -12.57 52.17 -25.13
N PRO A 80 -13.10 51.55 -24.05
CA PRO A 80 -12.28 50.75 -23.14
C PRO A 80 -11.84 49.45 -23.79
N ILE A 81 -10.55 49.13 -23.67
CA ILE A 81 -10.00 47.83 -24.07
C ILE A 81 -10.37 46.81 -22.99
N ALA A 82 -11.37 45.97 -23.28
CA ALA A 82 -11.61 44.76 -22.49
C ALA A 82 -10.51 43.72 -22.78
N ALA A 83 -9.96 43.09 -21.75
CA ALA A 83 -8.82 42.19 -21.87
C ALA A 83 -9.23 40.80 -22.43
N GLN A 84 -9.38 40.69 -23.74
CA GLN A 84 -9.41 39.39 -24.43
C GLN A 84 -7.99 38.85 -24.60
N LEU A 85 -7.58 37.95 -23.71
CA LEU A 85 -6.49 37.00 -23.94
C LEU A 85 -7.06 35.58 -24.16
N GLY A 86 -7.94 35.47 -25.17
CA GLY A 86 -8.31 34.18 -25.75
C GLY A 86 -7.28 33.78 -26.82
N PRO A 87 -6.87 32.50 -26.92
CA PRO A 87 -6.01 32.04 -28.00
C PRO A 87 -6.68 32.25 -29.36
N LEU A 88 -6.01 32.98 -30.27
CA LEU A 88 -6.50 33.23 -31.62
C LEU A 88 -6.34 31.98 -32.50
N LEU A 89 -7.31 31.07 -32.42
CA LEU A 89 -7.63 30.16 -33.52
C LEU A 89 -8.81 30.74 -34.30
N SER A 90 -8.51 31.33 -35.45
CA SER A 90 -9.51 31.65 -36.47
C SER A 90 -10.27 30.39 -36.86
N SER A 91 -11.52 30.54 -37.31
CA SER A 91 -12.42 29.45 -37.73
C SER A 91 -11.95 28.75 -39.02
N GLY A 92 -10.87 27.98 -38.93
CA GLY A 92 -10.52 26.90 -39.87
C GLY A 92 -11.10 25.58 -39.37
N ALA A 93 -11.58 24.73 -40.28
CA ALA A 93 -12.07 23.42 -39.92
C ALA A 93 -10.92 22.52 -39.40
N TYR A 94 -11.25 21.56 -38.53
CA TYR A 94 -10.29 20.58 -38.01
C TYR A 94 -10.04 19.50 -39.07
N GLU A 95 -9.31 19.86 -40.11
CA GLU A 95 -9.08 19.06 -41.31
C GLU A 95 -7.95 18.04 -41.16
N ALA A 96 -8.08 16.90 -41.85
CA ALA A 96 -7.11 15.81 -41.79
C ALA A 96 -5.81 16.17 -42.53
N LEU A 97 -4.69 16.18 -41.80
CA LEU A 97 -3.35 16.35 -42.37
C LEU A 97 -2.89 15.08 -43.12
N PRO A 98 -2.23 15.16 -44.29
CA PRO A 98 -1.77 14.02 -45.10
C PRO A 98 -1.01 12.94 -44.33
N SER A 99 -1.04 11.67 -44.78
CA SER A 99 -0.39 10.57 -44.05
C SER A 99 1.14 10.70 -44.09
N PHE A 100 1.84 10.10 -43.11
CA PHE A 100 3.31 10.08 -43.11
C PHE A 100 3.91 9.31 -44.30
N LYS A 101 3.12 8.47 -44.98
CA LYS A 101 3.52 7.76 -46.20
C LYS A 101 3.67 8.71 -47.40
N ASP A 102 2.84 9.74 -47.46
CA ASP A 102 2.72 10.67 -48.60
C ASP A 102 3.71 11.84 -48.53
N VAL A 103 4.42 11.97 -47.39
CA VAL A 103 5.32 13.10 -47.10
C VAL A 103 6.80 12.68 -47.25
N PRO A 104 7.63 13.47 -47.96
CA PRO A 104 9.07 13.22 -48.09
C PRO A 104 9.80 13.15 -46.74
N SER A 105 10.81 12.28 -46.63
CA SER A 105 11.52 12.03 -45.36
C SER A 105 12.11 13.28 -44.70
N SER A 106 12.48 14.29 -45.48
CA SER A 106 12.96 15.61 -45.04
C SER A 106 11.90 16.43 -44.30
N GLU A 107 10.62 16.29 -44.65
CA GLU A 107 9.52 17.08 -44.10
C GLU A 107 8.79 16.37 -42.96
N ARG A 108 8.95 15.05 -42.82
CA ARG A 108 8.24 14.23 -41.82
C ARG A 108 8.36 14.77 -40.39
N GLN A 109 9.50 15.32 -39.98
CA GLN A 109 9.67 15.89 -38.64
C GLN A 109 8.85 17.17 -38.44
N ASN A 110 8.80 18.06 -39.44
CA ASN A 110 7.97 19.26 -39.39
C ASN A 110 6.47 18.91 -39.44
N HIS A 111 6.12 17.86 -40.19
CA HIS A 111 4.75 17.33 -40.26
C HIS A 111 4.31 16.66 -38.95
N PHE A 112 5.22 15.95 -38.29
CA PHE A 112 5.03 15.40 -36.95
C PHE A 112 4.73 16.51 -35.92
N ILE A 113 5.50 17.60 -35.94
CA ILE A 113 5.25 18.78 -35.08
C ILE A 113 3.88 19.42 -35.38
N LYS A 114 3.46 19.51 -36.65
CA LYS A 114 2.11 19.99 -37.01
C LYS A 114 1.00 19.08 -36.44
N LYS A 115 1.15 17.75 -36.60
CA LYS A 115 0.19 16.77 -36.07
C LYS A 115 0.12 16.76 -34.53
N LEU A 116 1.25 16.91 -33.84
CA LEU A 116 1.27 17.09 -32.38
C LEU A 116 0.45 18.31 -31.95
N ASN A 117 0.63 19.46 -32.61
CA ASN A 117 -0.13 20.67 -32.30
C ASN A 117 -1.64 20.51 -32.56
N MET A 118 -2.02 19.81 -33.63
CA MET A 118 -3.42 19.48 -33.91
C MET A 118 -4.02 18.62 -32.79
N CYS A 119 -3.29 17.59 -32.34
CA CYS A 119 -3.71 16.72 -31.24
C CYS A 119 -3.76 17.39 -29.85
N CYS A 120 -3.23 18.61 -29.67
CA CYS A 120 -3.42 19.40 -28.45
C CYS A 120 -4.86 19.87 -28.24
N VAL A 121 -5.72 19.86 -29.28
CA VAL A 121 -7.14 20.22 -29.15
C VAL A 121 -7.88 19.12 -28.40
N VAL A 122 -8.41 19.42 -27.22
CA VAL A 122 -9.26 18.52 -26.44
C VAL A 122 -10.71 18.67 -26.90
N PHE A 123 -11.42 17.54 -27.05
CA PHE A 123 -12.85 17.51 -27.37
C PHE A 123 -13.62 17.00 -26.16
N ASP A 124 -14.82 17.56 -25.94
CA ASP A 124 -15.74 17.06 -24.92
C ASP A 124 -16.37 15.72 -25.36
N PHE A 125 -16.34 14.73 -24.47
CA PHE A 125 -16.94 13.40 -24.67
C PHE A 125 -18.20 13.16 -23.83
N ASN A 126 -18.58 14.08 -22.94
CA ASN A 126 -19.85 14.00 -22.20
C ASN A 126 -21.07 14.09 -23.12
N ASP A 127 -20.92 14.72 -24.29
CA ASP A 127 -21.83 14.58 -25.42
C ASP A 127 -21.17 13.75 -26.54
N PRO A 128 -21.58 12.47 -26.73
CA PRO A 128 -21.10 11.63 -27.82
C PRO A 128 -21.43 12.15 -29.23
N SER A 129 -22.51 12.92 -29.39
CA SER A 129 -23.01 13.38 -30.70
C SER A 129 -22.25 14.59 -31.26
N LYS A 130 -21.66 15.41 -30.39
CA LYS A 130 -20.86 16.58 -30.80
C LYS A 130 -19.52 16.17 -31.40
N ASN A 131 -19.11 16.88 -32.44
CA ASN A 131 -17.76 16.85 -33.03
C ASN A 131 -17.29 15.45 -33.50
N LEU A 132 -18.20 14.62 -34.01
CA LEU A 132 -17.92 13.23 -34.40
C LEU A 132 -16.80 13.09 -35.44
N LYS A 133 -16.76 13.96 -36.45
CA LYS A 133 -15.75 13.91 -37.52
C LYS A 133 -14.37 14.31 -36.99
N GLU A 134 -14.34 15.36 -36.19
CA GLU A 134 -13.16 15.98 -35.62
C GLU A 134 -12.54 15.05 -34.56
N LYS A 135 -13.38 14.39 -33.75
CA LYS A 135 -12.99 13.30 -32.86
C LYS A 135 -12.34 12.15 -33.63
N ASP A 136 -12.88 11.73 -34.78
CA ASP A 136 -12.28 10.63 -35.54
C ASP A 136 -10.98 11.04 -36.26
N ILE A 137 -10.92 12.23 -36.85
CA ILE A 137 -9.69 12.80 -37.43
C ILE A 137 -8.58 12.87 -36.37
N LYS A 138 -8.89 13.29 -35.13
CA LYS A 138 -7.92 13.27 -34.03
C LYS A 138 -7.51 11.84 -33.67
N ARG A 139 -8.46 10.90 -33.59
CA ARG A 139 -8.20 9.49 -33.29
C ARG A 139 -7.22 8.87 -34.30
N GLN A 140 -7.48 9.05 -35.60
CA GLN A 140 -6.61 8.55 -36.66
C GLN A 140 -5.24 9.24 -36.65
N THR A 141 -5.19 10.55 -36.39
CA THR A 141 -3.91 11.29 -36.25
C THR A 141 -3.08 10.77 -35.08
N LEU A 142 -3.70 10.49 -33.93
CA LEU A 142 -3.02 9.92 -32.77
C LEU A 142 -2.45 8.52 -33.05
N LEU A 143 -3.17 7.67 -33.79
CA LEU A 143 -2.65 6.36 -34.23
C LEU A 143 -1.40 6.53 -35.12
N GLU A 144 -1.46 7.41 -36.13
CA GLU A 144 -0.31 7.69 -36.98
C GLU A 144 0.89 8.27 -36.22
N LEU A 145 0.67 9.02 -35.14
CA LEU A 145 1.72 9.52 -34.25
C LEU A 145 2.39 8.39 -33.44
N VAL A 146 1.63 7.38 -33.00
CA VAL A 146 2.15 6.18 -32.32
C VAL A 146 2.98 5.32 -33.27
N ASP A 147 2.49 5.10 -34.49
CA ASP A 147 3.22 4.37 -35.54
C ASP A 147 4.52 5.08 -35.93
N TYR A 148 4.50 6.42 -36.02
CA TYR A 148 5.69 7.22 -36.29
C TYR A 148 6.73 7.11 -35.17
N ILE A 149 6.35 7.32 -33.89
CA ILE A 149 7.31 7.12 -32.77
C ILE A 149 7.85 5.67 -32.72
N SER A 150 7.04 4.68 -33.09
CA SER A 150 7.45 3.27 -33.10
C SER A 150 8.35 2.88 -34.28
N SER A 151 8.48 3.73 -35.31
CA SER A 151 9.28 3.48 -36.53
C SER A 151 10.44 4.45 -36.75
N VAL A 152 10.51 5.55 -35.99
CA VAL A 152 11.62 6.50 -36.03
C VAL A 152 12.89 5.93 -35.39
N THR A 153 13.96 5.88 -36.18
CA THR A 153 15.32 5.46 -35.79
C THR A 153 16.28 6.65 -35.57
N SER A 154 15.74 7.86 -35.41
CA SER A 154 16.52 9.08 -35.21
C SER A 154 16.11 9.80 -33.92
N LYS A 155 17.09 10.39 -33.24
CA LYS A 155 16.88 11.07 -31.95
C LYS A 155 15.99 12.31 -32.10
N PHE A 156 15.01 12.42 -31.22
CA PHE A 156 14.14 13.60 -31.14
C PHE A 156 14.95 14.84 -30.75
N ASN A 157 14.74 15.95 -31.47
CA ASN A 157 15.37 17.23 -31.14
C ASN A 157 14.59 17.98 -30.05
N GLU A 158 15.16 19.09 -29.58
CA GLU A 158 14.64 19.88 -28.46
C GLU A 158 13.21 20.42 -28.71
N VAL A 159 12.93 20.91 -29.93
CA VAL A 159 11.59 21.36 -30.35
C VAL A 159 10.59 20.20 -30.37
N THR A 160 10.98 19.04 -30.91
CA THR A 160 10.13 17.85 -30.94
C THR A 160 9.81 17.34 -29.52
N MET A 161 10.77 17.37 -28.59
CA MET A 161 10.50 17.00 -27.19
C MET A 161 9.53 17.96 -26.49
N GLN A 162 9.69 19.28 -26.70
CA GLN A 162 8.78 20.28 -26.15
C GLN A 162 7.34 20.05 -26.61
N GLU A 163 7.14 19.82 -27.92
CA GLU A 163 5.80 19.64 -28.51
C GLU A 163 5.19 18.27 -28.17
N ILE A 164 5.99 17.21 -27.98
CA ILE A 164 5.56 15.94 -27.40
C ILE A 164 5.00 16.16 -25.98
N THR A 165 5.80 16.77 -25.08
CA THR A 165 5.41 16.98 -23.69
C THR A 165 4.18 17.88 -23.57
N LYS A 166 4.07 18.90 -24.42
CA LYS A 166 2.90 19.79 -24.53
C LYS A 166 1.63 19.05 -24.96
N MET A 167 1.70 18.21 -26.00
CA MET A 167 0.55 17.42 -26.49
C MET A 167 0.07 16.44 -25.43
N VAL A 168 1.01 15.72 -24.79
CA VAL A 168 0.71 14.83 -23.66
C VAL A 168 0.08 15.60 -22.50
N ALA A 169 0.67 16.72 -22.10
CA ALA A 169 0.20 17.52 -20.97
C ALA A 169 -1.19 18.14 -21.20
N ALA A 170 -1.52 18.53 -22.45
CA ALA A 170 -2.82 19.07 -22.80
C ALA A 170 -3.94 18.02 -22.80
N ASN A 171 -3.62 16.73 -23.00
CA ASN A 171 -4.61 15.66 -23.07
C ASN A 171 -4.77 14.90 -21.74
N LEU A 172 -3.68 14.61 -21.02
CA LEU A 172 -3.73 13.75 -19.84
C LEU A 172 -3.99 14.51 -18.53
N PHE A 173 -3.29 15.62 -18.30
CA PHE A 173 -3.23 16.28 -16.99
C PHE A 173 -4.51 17.07 -16.68
N ARG A 174 -5.48 16.39 -16.06
CA ARG A 174 -6.73 16.92 -15.53
C ARG A 174 -6.80 16.72 -14.02
N THR A 175 -7.49 17.61 -13.32
CA THR A 175 -7.84 17.41 -11.91
C THR A 175 -9.14 16.60 -11.84
N PHE A 176 -9.14 15.46 -11.14
CA PHE A 176 -10.40 14.82 -10.77
C PHE A 176 -11.18 15.74 -9.84
N SER A 177 -12.51 15.72 -9.93
CA SER A 177 -13.34 16.43 -8.96
C SER A 177 -13.22 15.71 -7.62
N SER A 178 -12.78 16.41 -6.57
CA SER A 178 -12.76 15.84 -5.22
C SER A 178 -14.14 15.29 -4.88
N SER A 179 -14.23 14.01 -4.51
CA SER A 179 -15.48 13.36 -4.16
C SER A 179 -16.20 14.16 -3.08
N ASN A 180 -17.46 14.53 -3.34
CA ASN A 180 -18.15 15.54 -2.54
C ASN A 180 -18.24 15.09 -1.06
N PRO A 181 -17.72 15.86 -0.09
CA PRO A 181 -17.63 15.43 1.31
C PRO A 181 -18.99 15.30 2.00
N ASP A 182 -20.06 15.72 1.33
CA ASP A 182 -21.46 15.60 1.75
C ASP A 182 -22.07 14.22 1.48
N ASN A 183 -21.43 13.34 0.68
CA ASN A 183 -21.94 11.99 0.40
C ASN A 183 -21.72 11.00 1.58
N LYS A 184 -21.80 11.49 2.81
CA LYS A 184 -21.68 10.74 4.07
C LYS A 184 -23.00 10.05 4.43
N LEU A 185 -23.40 9.07 3.61
CA LEU A 185 -24.37 8.07 4.05
C LEU A 185 -23.63 6.99 4.88
N PRO A 186 -24.18 6.47 5.99
CA PRO A 186 -23.37 5.67 6.92
C PRO A 186 -23.09 4.23 6.49
N GLU A 187 -21.80 3.87 6.43
CA GLU A 187 -21.19 2.59 6.85
C GLU A 187 -21.86 1.24 6.48
N MET A 188 -22.64 1.15 5.40
CA MET A 188 -23.31 -0.11 4.96
C MET A 188 -23.13 -0.49 3.48
N TYR A 189 -22.39 0.29 2.69
CA TYR A 189 -22.01 -0.12 1.32
C TYR A 189 -20.68 -0.87 1.36
N ASP A 190 -20.65 -2.08 0.77
CA ASP A 190 -19.39 -2.75 0.46
C ASP A 190 -18.66 -1.93 -0.61
N GLN A 191 -17.41 -1.57 -0.33
CA GLN A 191 -16.60 -0.74 -1.22
C GLN A 191 -16.19 -1.47 -2.52
N ASP A 192 -16.39 -2.79 -2.54
CA ASP A 192 -16.22 -3.64 -3.72
C ASP A 192 -17.35 -3.44 -4.76
N GLU A 193 -18.44 -2.73 -4.43
CA GLU A 193 -19.55 -2.36 -5.34
C GLU A 193 -19.55 -0.85 -5.75
N GLU A 194 -18.42 -0.13 -5.67
CA GLU A 194 -18.30 1.18 -6.35
C GLU A 194 -18.27 0.97 -7.88
N ASP A 195 -19.40 1.25 -8.56
CA ASP A 195 -19.57 1.20 -10.03
C ASP A 195 -18.41 1.94 -10.74
N GLN A 196 -17.55 1.19 -11.45
CA GLN A 196 -16.34 1.75 -12.06
C GLN A 196 -16.67 2.78 -13.16
N MET A 197 -16.50 4.07 -12.86
CA MET A 197 -16.86 5.14 -13.79
C MET A 197 -15.88 5.19 -14.97
N MET A 198 -16.31 4.62 -16.09
CA MET A 198 -15.54 4.52 -17.33
C MET A 198 -15.34 5.91 -17.96
N GLU A 199 -14.08 6.33 -18.11
CA GLU A 199 -13.70 7.65 -18.64
C GLU A 199 -14.21 7.86 -20.10
N PRO A 200 -15.15 8.81 -20.35
CA PRO A 200 -15.74 9.00 -21.68
C PRO A 200 -14.72 9.36 -22.78
N ALA A 201 -13.63 10.03 -22.43
CA ALA A 201 -12.57 10.40 -23.37
C ALA A 201 -11.57 9.26 -23.67
N TRP A 202 -11.78 8.06 -23.12
CA TRP A 202 -10.89 6.91 -23.30
C TRP A 202 -10.46 6.61 -24.76
N PRO A 203 -11.31 6.73 -25.80
CA PRO A 203 -10.92 6.50 -27.19
C PRO A 203 -9.83 7.44 -27.73
N HIS A 204 -9.55 8.57 -27.06
CA HIS A 204 -8.37 9.40 -27.31
C HIS A 204 -7.29 9.16 -26.26
N LEU A 205 -7.64 9.11 -24.98
CA LEU A 205 -6.68 9.00 -23.87
C LEU A 205 -5.84 7.72 -23.96
N GLN A 206 -6.43 6.58 -24.31
CA GLN A 206 -5.70 5.32 -24.52
C GLN A 206 -4.54 5.48 -25.52
N ILE A 207 -4.76 6.22 -26.61
CA ILE A 207 -3.76 6.40 -27.66
C ILE A 207 -2.68 7.40 -27.21
N VAL A 208 -3.04 8.42 -26.42
CA VAL A 208 -2.06 9.35 -25.81
C VAL A 208 -1.22 8.63 -24.74
N TYR A 209 -1.80 7.71 -23.98
CA TYR A 209 -1.07 6.85 -23.03
C TYR A 209 -0.11 5.89 -23.74
N GLU A 210 -0.56 5.20 -24.78
CA GLU A 210 0.30 4.35 -25.61
C GLU A 210 1.43 5.18 -26.24
N PHE A 211 1.13 6.36 -26.77
CA PHE A 211 2.12 7.30 -27.31
C PHE A 211 3.18 7.71 -26.27
N LEU A 212 2.76 8.08 -25.06
CA LEU A 212 3.67 8.41 -23.96
C LEU A 212 4.52 7.20 -23.54
N LEU A 213 3.93 6.01 -23.48
CA LEU A 213 4.64 4.76 -23.17
C LEU A 213 5.71 4.45 -24.21
N ARG A 214 5.38 4.51 -25.51
CA ARG A 214 6.35 4.32 -26.62
C ARG A 214 7.45 5.38 -26.58
N PHE A 215 7.11 6.66 -26.36
CA PHE A 215 8.08 7.75 -26.26
C PHE A 215 9.07 7.56 -25.10
N VAL A 216 8.60 7.21 -23.90
CA VAL A 216 9.46 6.97 -22.74
C VAL A 216 10.31 5.71 -22.95
N ALA A 217 9.73 4.63 -23.48
CA ALA A 217 10.42 3.36 -23.69
C ALA A 217 11.46 3.39 -24.83
N SER A 218 11.24 4.20 -25.88
CA SER A 218 12.09 4.24 -27.08
C SER A 218 13.58 4.51 -26.76
N PRO A 219 14.52 3.79 -27.40
CA PRO A 219 15.95 4.03 -27.21
C PRO A 219 16.39 5.42 -27.73
N GLU A 220 15.70 5.97 -28.72
CA GLU A 220 16.05 7.25 -29.36
C GLU A 220 15.71 8.48 -28.51
N THR A 221 14.89 8.32 -27.47
CA THR A 221 14.59 9.36 -26.48
C THR A 221 15.77 9.51 -25.50
N ASP A 222 16.71 10.42 -25.83
CA ASP A 222 17.89 10.72 -25.01
C ASP A 222 17.51 11.24 -23.62
N ALA A 223 17.83 10.46 -22.59
CA ALA A 223 17.55 10.78 -21.20
C ALA A 223 18.25 12.05 -20.68
N LYS A 224 19.34 12.51 -21.33
CA LYS A 224 20.02 13.78 -20.98
C LYS A 224 19.23 15.01 -21.42
N LEU A 225 18.46 14.91 -22.51
CA LEU A 225 17.63 15.98 -23.04
C LEU A 225 16.20 15.90 -22.46
N ALA A 226 15.58 14.72 -22.50
CA ALA A 226 14.18 14.54 -22.09
C ALA A 226 13.91 14.88 -20.61
N LYS A 227 14.90 14.76 -19.71
CA LYS A 227 14.82 15.21 -18.30
C LYS A 227 14.65 16.72 -18.10
N ARG A 228 14.71 17.54 -19.17
CA ARG A 228 14.36 18.97 -19.15
C ARG A 228 12.85 19.20 -19.30
N TYR A 229 12.13 18.23 -19.85
CA TYR A 229 10.72 18.30 -20.22
C TYR A 229 9.84 17.37 -19.38
N ILE A 230 10.33 16.15 -19.11
CA ILE A 230 9.86 15.32 -18.01
C ILE A 230 10.58 15.87 -16.76
N ASP A 231 9.99 16.90 -16.15
CA ASP A 231 10.49 17.55 -14.95
C ASP A 231 9.72 17.10 -13.69
N HIS A 232 9.94 17.74 -12.55
CA HIS A 232 9.19 17.43 -11.33
C HIS A 232 7.72 17.88 -11.38
N SER A 233 7.36 18.91 -12.16
CA SER A 233 5.96 19.28 -12.40
C SER A 233 5.22 18.27 -13.28
N PHE A 234 5.88 17.74 -14.31
CA PHE A 234 5.35 16.64 -15.14
C PHE A 234 5.17 15.36 -14.31
N VAL A 235 6.17 14.98 -13.51
CA VAL A 235 6.11 13.76 -12.69
C VAL A 235 5.06 13.88 -11.57
N LEU A 236 4.87 15.06 -10.97
CA LEU A 236 3.81 15.28 -9.98
C LEU A 236 2.43 15.14 -10.63
N ARG A 237 2.16 15.83 -11.74
CA ARG A 237 0.87 15.71 -12.44
C ARG A 237 0.60 14.34 -13.03
N LEU A 238 1.64 13.52 -13.27
CA LEU A 238 1.48 12.11 -13.63
C LEU A 238 1.15 11.23 -12.43
N LEU A 239 1.61 11.59 -11.23
CA LEU A 239 1.23 10.93 -9.98
C LEU A 239 -0.19 11.29 -9.54
N ASP A 240 -0.59 12.56 -9.70
CA ASP A 240 -1.95 13.03 -9.40
C ASP A 240 -3.02 12.24 -10.20
N LEU A 241 -2.68 11.71 -11.38
CA LEU A 241 -3.57 10.90 -12.21
C LEU A 241 -3.81 9.46 -11.69
N PHE A 242 -3.03 8.96 -10.72
CA PHE A 242 -3.26 7.64 -10.12
C PHE A 242 -4.57 7.55 -9.32
N ASP A 243 -5.18 8.69 -8.96
CA ASP A 243 -6.49 8.71 -8.31
C ASP A 243 -7.67 8.54 -9.29
N SER A 244 -7.40 8.25 -10.57
CA SER A 244 -8.45 7.90 -11.55
C SER A 244 -9.24 6.67 -11.10
N GLU A 245 -10.56 6.72 -11.27
CA GLU A 245 -11.46 5.59 -11.01
C GLU A 245 -11.31 4.47 -12.07
N ASP A 246 -10.82 4.81 -13.27
CA ASP A 246 -10.64 3.88 -14.39
C ASP A 246 -9.37 3.01 -14.24
N GLN A 247 -9.56 1.71 -13.98
CA GLN A 247 -8.47 0.74 -13.83
C GLN A 247 -7.53 0.67 -15.06
N ARG A 248 -8.04 0.99 -16.26
CA ARG A 248 -7.26 0.96 -17.51
C ARG A 248 -6.28 2.12 -17.55
N GLU A 249 -6.69 3.29 -17.04
CA GLU A 249 -5.82 4.45 -16.90
C GLU A 249 -4.71 4.18 -15.88
N ARG A 250 -5.07 3.64 -14.71
CA ARG A 250 -4.10 3.27 -13.66
C ARG A 250 -3.05 2.28 -14.15
N GLU A 251 -3.41 1.29 -14.98
CA GLU A 251 -2.46 0.31 -15.54
C GLU A 251 -1.43 0.94 -16.51
N TYR A 252 -1.87 1.89 -17.35
CA TYR A 252 -0.96 2.66 -18.20
C TYR A 252 -0.04 3.56 -17.37
N LEU A 253 -0.60 4.29 -16.40
CA LEU A 253 0.17 5.14 -15.48
C LEU A 253 1.22 4.33 -14.72
N LYS A 254 0.86 3.14 -14.22
CA LYS A 254 1.74 2.18 -13.54
C LYS A 254 2.96 1.85 -14.40
N THR A 255 2.70 1.43 -15.63
CA THR A 255 3.73 1.05 -16.59
C THR A 255 4.62 2.24 -16.97
N ILE A 256 4.02 3.40 -17.25
CA ILE A 256 4.76 4.61 -17.67
C ILE A 256 5.63 5.14 -16.53
N LEU A 257 5.09 5.26 -15.31
CA LEU A 257 5.85 5.74 -14.15
C LEU A 257 7.02 4.81 -13.81
N HIS A 258 6.84 3.48 -13.90
CA HIS A 258 7.94 2.53 -13.74
C HIS A 258 9.02 2.74 -14.82
N ARG A 259 8.66 2.90 -16.11
CA ARG A 259 9.63 3.20 -17.18
C ARG A 259 10.36 4.53 -16.94
N ILE A 260 9.66 5.57 -16.45
CA ILE A 260 10.26 6.85 -16.08
C ILE A 260 11.26 6.67 -14.92
N TYR A 261 10.89 5.98 -13.84
CA TYR A 261 11.76 5.70 -12.70
C TYR A 261 13.02 4.92 -13.12
N GLY A 262 12.85 3.91 -13.98
CA GLY A 262 13.95 3.13 -14.55
C GLY A 262 14.92 4.01 -15.33
N LYS A 263 14.43 4.73 -16.34
CA LYS A 263 15.24 5.48 -17.32
C LYS A 263 15.83 6.78 -16.77
N PHE A 264 15.06 7.53 -15.98
CA PHE A 264 15.45 8.86 -15.50
C PHE A 264 15.91 8.83 -14.05
N MET A 265 17.13 8.34 -13.82
CA MET A 265 17.72 8.16 -12.48
C MET A 265 17.64 9.42 -11.58
N VAL A 266 17.66 10.61 -12.17
CA VAL A 266 17.57 11.90 -11.47
C VAL A 266 16.24 12.12 -10.73
N HIS A 267 15.12 11.58 -11.23
CA HIS A 267 13.81 11.76 -10.58
C HIS A 267 13.51 10.70 -9.53
N ARG A 268 14.32 9.62 -9.42
CA ARG A 268 14.09 8.53 -8.45
C ARG A 268 13.92 9.01 -6.99
N PRO A 269 14.68 10.00 -6.47
CA PRO A 269 14.44 10.54 -5.12
C PRO A 269 13.14 11.34 -5.02
N PHE A 270 12.77 12.08 -6.07
CA PHE A 270 11.54 12.86 -6.12
C PHE A 270 10.30 11.95 -6.17
N ILE A 271 10.30 10.94 -7.06
CA ILE A 271 9.21 9.94 -7.17
C ILE A 271 8.98 9.24 -5.83
N ARG A 272 10.05 8.73 -5.18
CA ARG A 272 9.92 8.09 -3.86
C ARG A 272 9.39 9.06 -2.79
N LYS A 273 9.78 10.34 -2.82
CA LYS A 273 9.24 11.35 -1.89
C LYS A 273 7.76 11.65 -2.15
N ALA A 274 7.35 11.73 -3.41
CA ALA A 274 5.99 12.06 -3.81
C ALA A 274 5.01 10.91 -3.51
N ILE A 275 5.35 9.66 -3.85
CA ILE A 275 4.54 8.48 -3.48
C ILE A 275 4.40 8.36 -1.96
N ASN A 276 5.48 8.60 -1.21
CA ASN A 276 5.44 8.62 0.25
C ASN A 276 4.53 9.74 0.81
N HIS A 277 4.40 10.88 0.11
CA HIS A 277 3.47 11.95 0.48
C HIS A 277 2.01 11.54 0.23
N ILE A 278 1.71 10.91 -0.92
CA ILE A 278 0.39 10.34 -1.23
C ILE A 278 0.00 9.31 -0.15
N PHE A 279 0.91 8.41 0.23
CA PHE A 279 0.66 7.45 1.30
C PHE A 279 0.40 8.11 2.66
N PHE A 280 1.14 9.15 3.04
CA PHE A 280 0.84 9.88 4.28
C PHE A 280 -0.55 10.54 4.25
N TRP A 281 -0.92 11.16 3.12
CA TRP A 281 -2.23 11.80 2.95
C TRP A 281 -3.37 10.79 3.05
N PHE A 282 -3.23 9.64 2.37
CA PHE A 282 -4.16 8.52 2.42
C PHE A 282 -4.31 7.93 3.83
N ILE A 283 -3.22 7.66 4.56
CA ILE A 283 -3.25 6.99 5.88
C ILE A 283 -3.79 7.89 7.01
N PHE A 284 -3.62 9.22 6.89
CA PHE A 284 -3.85 10.16 7.99
C PHE A 284 -4.88 11.26 7.72
N GLU A 285 -5.26 11.53 6.46
CA GLU A 285 -6.21 12.60 6.12
C GLU A 285 -7.47 12.09 5.39
N THR A 286 -7.36 11.27 4.35
CA THR A 286 -8.54 10.90 3.51
C THR A 286 -9.09 9.50 3.69
N GLU A 287 -8.25 8.48 3.91
CA GLU A 287 -8.58 7.04 3.80
C GLU A 287 -9.25 6.58 2.48
N LYS A 288 -9.33 7.44 1.44
CA LYS A 288 -9.67 7.10 0.05
C LYS A 288 -8.61 7.67 -0.91
N HIS A 289 -8.11 6.82 -1.80
CA HIS A 289 -7.29 7.11 -2.97
C HIS A 289 -7.29 5.86 -3.86
N ASN A 290 -7.58 5.97 -5.15
CA ASN A 290 -7.86 4.80 -6.00
C ASN A 290 -6.60 4.00 -6.36
N GLY A 291 -5.49 4.66 -6.72
CA GLY A 291 -4.28 3.99 -7.23
C GLY A 291 -3.26 3.48 -6.21
N ILE A 292 -3.66 3.10 -4.99
CA ILE A 292 -2.70 2.66 -3.96
C ILE A 292 -2.04 1.32 -4.34
N ALA A 293 -2.79 0.39 -4.94
CA ALA A 293 -2.28 -0.92 -5.36
C ALA A 293 -1.19 -0.79 -6.44
N GLU A 294 -1.44 0.00 -7.49
CA GLU A 294 -0.51 0.20 -8.60
C GLU A 294 0.77 0.92 -8.16
N LEU A 295 0.65 1.88 -7.24
CA LEU A 295 1.81 2.52 -6.62
C LEU A 295 2.65 1.53 -5.79
N LEU A 296 2.01 0.58 -5.11
CA LEU A 296 2.71 -0.49 -4.39
C LEU A 296 3.39 -1.51 -5.34
N GLU A 297 2.79 -1.87 -6.49
CA GLU A 297 3.47 -2.76 -7.46
C GLU A 297 4.77 -2.15 -8.02
N ILE A 298 4.76 -0.85 -8.32
CA ILE A 298 5.97 -0.12 -8.73
C ILE A 298 6.98 -0.14 -7.58
N LEU A 299 6.55 0.11 -6.35
CA LEU A 299 7.42 0.08 -5.18
C LEU A 299 8.02 -1.30 -4.91
N GLY A 300 7.25 -2.39 -5.05
CA GLY A 300 7.76 -3.76 -4.90
C GLY A 300 8.91 -4.06 -5.88
N SER A 301 8.75 -3.65 -7.15
CA SER A 301 9.83 -3.74 -8.14
C SER A 301 11.05 -2.89 -7.76
N ILE A 302 10.82 -1.68 -7.23
CA ILE A 302 11.89 -0.78 -6.74
C ILE A 302 12.62 -1.35 -5.51
N ILE A 303 11.90 -1.97 -4.57
CA ILE A 303 12.42 -2.57 -3.34
C ILE A 303 13.29 -3.78 -3.67
N ASN A 304 12.83 -4.64 -4.61
CA ASN A 304 13.63 -5.75 -5.12
C ASN A 304 14.95 -5.24 -5.74
N GLY A 305 14.90 -4.10 -6.43
CA GLY A 305 16.06 -3.39 -7.00
C GLY A 305 16.94 -2.61 -6.01
N PHE A 306 16.72 -2.67 -4.69
CA PHE A 306 17.60 -1.99 -3.72
C PHE A 306 18.96 -2.69 -3.57
N ALA A 307 20.02 -1.86 -3.50
CA ALA A 307 21.36 -2.32 -3.18
C ALA A 307 21.52 -2.60 -1.68
N LEU A 308 22.30 -3.62 -1.35
CA LEU A 308 22.68 -3.96 0.03
C LEU A 308 24.02 -3.29 0.42
N PRO A 309 24.20 -2.85 1.68
CA PRO A 309 23.22 -2.83 2.75
C PRO A 309 22.11 -1.80 2.52
N LEU A 310 20.87 -2.12 2.96
CA LEU A 310 19.73 -1.23 2.83
C LEU A 310 19.98 0.11 3.53
N LYS A 311 19.74 1.20 2.80
CA LYS A 311 19.86 2.57 3.33
C LYS A 311 18.81 2.88 4.39
N GLU A 312 19.16 3.76 5.32
CA GLU A 312 18.24 4.25 6.36
C GLU A 312 16.99 4.94 5.79
N GLU A 313 17.11 5.64 4.65
CA GLU A 313 15.94 6.20 3.93
C GLU A 313 14.92 5.14 3.47
N HIS A 314 15.32 3.88 3.32
CA HIS A 314 14.43 2.77 2.94
C HIS A 314 13.85 2.08 4.18
N LYS A 315 14.65 1.95 5.26
CA LYS A 315 14.17 1.43 6.56
C LYS A 315 13.12 2.35 7.19
N LEU A 316 13.33 3.67 7.14
CA LEU A 316 12.35 4.66 7.58
C LEU A 316 11.07 4.64 6.71
N PHE A 317 11.15 4.30 5.42
CA PHE A 317 9.99 4.16 4.54
C PHE A 317 9.13 2.94 4.93
N LEU A 318 9.76 1.78 5.16
CA LEU A 318 9.08 0.59 5.69
C LEU A 318 8.32 0.91 7.00
N VAL A 319 9.01 1.49 7.98
CA VAL A 319 8.46 1.71 9.33
C VAL A 319 7.41 2.83 9.38
N ARG A 320 7.51 3.87 8.54
CA ARG A 320 6.63 5.04 8.59
C ARG A 320 5.51 5.06 7.56
N ALA A 321 5.64 4.34 6.45
CA ALA A 321 4.63 4.32 5.39
C ALA A 321 4.05 2.93 5.17
N LEU A 322 4.87 1.91 4.85
CA LEU A 322 4.35 0.58 4.51
C LEU A 322 3.66 -0.11 5.70
N ILE A 323 4.29 -0.16 6.87
CA ILE A 323 3.66 -0.77 8.06
C ILE A 323 2.35 -0.03 8.44
N PRO A 324 2.28 1.32 8.44
CA PRO A 324 1.02 2.04 8.63
C PRO A 324 -0.03 1.94 7.51
N LEU A 325 0.30 1.49 6.29
CA LEU A 325 -0.71 1.23 5.23
C LEU A 325 -1.67 0.09 5.60
N HIS A 326 -1.38 -0.70 6.63
CA HIS A 326 -2.32 -1.68 7.18
C HIS A 326 -3.41 -1.05 8.07
N LYS A 327 -3.36 0.26 8.37
CA LYS A 327 -4.36 0.95 9.21
C LYS A 327 -5.74 1.11 8.53
N PRO A 328 -5.88 1.65 7.30
CA PRO A 328 -7.18 1.98 6.71
C PRO A 328 -8.14 0.79 6.58
N LYS A 329 -9.45 1.08 6.48
CA LYS A 329 -10.49 0.05 6.34
C LYS A 329 -10.36 -0.74 5.02
N CYS A 330 -10.13 -0.03 3.91
CA CYS A 330 -10.05 -0.50 2.52
C CYS A 330 -8.78 -1.31 2.15
N VAL A 331 -8.08 -1.91 3.12
CA VAL A 331 -6.82 -2.64 2.89
C VAL A 331 -6.98 -3.82 1.92
N SER A 332 -8.18 -4.41 1.83
CA SER A 332 -8.53 -5.48 0.89
C SER A 332 -8.10 -5.17 -0.55
N MET A 333 -8.26 -3.92 -0.99
CA MET A 333 -8.01 -3.48 -2.38
C MET A 333 -6.53 -3.47 -2.77
N TYR A 334 -5.60 -3.49 -1.81
CA TYR A 334 -4.16 -3.38 -2.05
C TYR A 334 -3.29 -4.31 -1.17
N HIS A 335 -3.92 -5.21 -0.40
CA HIS A 335 -3.23 -6.07 0.56
C HIS A 335 -2.15 -6.95 -0.08
N GLN A 336 -2.42 -7.56 -1.24
CA GLN A 336 -1.48 -8.45 -1.91
C GLN A 336 -0.21 -7.71 -2.35
N GLN A 337 -0.37 -6.52 -2.90
CA GLN A 337 0.72 -5.62 -3.31
C GLN A 337 1.53 -5.14 -2.09
N LEU A 338 0.87 -4.92 -0.96
CA LEU A 338 1.52 -4.51 0.28
C LEU A 338 2.31 -5.65 0.94
N SER A 339 1.70 -6.83 1.08
CA SER A 339 2.36 -8.06 1.58
C SER A 339 3.62 -8.36 0.76
N TYR A 340 3.53 -8.29 -0.57
CA TYR A 340 4.70 -8.43 -1.45
C TYR A 340 5.80 -7.40 -1.14
N CYS A 341 5.46 -6.12 -0.92
CA CYS A 341 6.43 -5.09 -0.54
C CYS A 341 7.07 -5.35 0.84
N ILE A 342 6.31 -5.86 1.80
CA ILE A 342 6.78 -6.17 3.16
C ILE A 342 7.70 -7.40 3.14
N SER A 343 7.27 -8.49 2.53
CA SER A 343 8.06 -9.73 2.36
C SER A 343 9.37 -9.45 1.61
N GLN A 344 9.33 -8.65 0.53
CA GLN A 344 10.54 -8.19 -0.17
C GLN A 344 11.49 -7.35 0.70
N PHE A 345 11.00 -6.60 1.70
CA PHE A 345 11.89 -5.92 2.65
C PHE A 345 12.58 -6.89 3.60
N VAL A 346 11.89 -7.94 4.06
CA VAL A 346 12.44 -8.98 4.95
C VAL A 346 13.46 -9.85 4.23
N GLU A 347 13.19 -10.26 2.98
CA GLU A 347 14.15 -10.98 2.12
C GLU A 347 15.50 -10.25 1.97
N LYS A 348 15.48 -8.90 1.92
CA LYS A 348 16.69 -8.08 1.69
C LYS A 348 17.49 -7.82 2.97
N ASP A 349 16.84 -7.81 4.14
CA ASP A 349 17.49 -7.67 5.46
C ASP A 349 16.62 -8.31 6.54
N ALA A 350 16.83 -9.60 6.81
CA ALA A 350 16.00 -10.39 7.74
C ALA A 350 15.90 -9.82 9.16
N LYS A 351 16.79 -8.90 9.56
CA LYS A 351 16.71 -8.15 10.84
C LYS A 351 15.50 -7.23 10.92
N LEU A 352 14.85 -6.94 9.79
CA LEU A 352 13.61 -6.17 9.72
C LEU A 352 12.39 -7.01 10.14
N ALA A 353 12.48 -8.35 10.19
CA ALA A 353 11.37 -9.24 10.56
C ALA A 353 10.75 -8.89 11.93
N ASP A 354 11.58 -8.71 12.97
CA ASP A 354 11.10 -8.31 14.31
C ASP A 354 10.36 -6.97 14.28
N THR A 355 10.82 -6.02 13.46
CA THR A 355 10.18 -4.70 13.30
C THR A 355 8.86 -4.78 12.52
N VAL A 356 8.80 -5.61 11.48
CA VAL A 356 7.59 -5.88 10.70
C VAL A 356 6.54 -6.58 11.57
N ILE A 357 6.89 -7.69 12.22
CA ILE A 357 5.96 -8.48 13.05
C ILE A 357 5.41 -7.63 14.20
N ARG A 358 6.25 -6.85 14.90
CA ARG A 358 5.76 -5.88 15.91
C ARG A 358 4.87 -4.79 15.30
N GLY A 359 5.13 -4.40 14.06
CA GLY A 359 4.32 -3.46 13.29
C GLY A 359 2.90 -3.97 13.01
N LEU A 360 2.79 -5.21 12.52
CA LEU A 360 1.51 -5.88 12.26
C LEU A 360 0.74 -6.13 13.56
N LEU A 361 1.40 -6.64 14.60
CA LEU A 361 0.81 -6.83 15.93
C LEU A 361 0.30 -5.51 16.56
N LYS A 362 0.95 -4.36 16.27
CA LYS A 362 0.50 -3.04 16.74
C LYS A 362 -0.80 -2.59 16.06
N TYR A 363 -1.03 -2.97 14.80
CA TYR A 363 -2.21 -2.58 14.02
C TYR A 363 -3.20 -3.74 13.83
N TRP A 364 -3.12 -4.76 14.67
CA TRP A 364 -3.94 -5.96 14.55
C TRP A 364 -5.44 -5.63 14.57
N PRO A 365 -6.23 -6.12 13.59
CA PRO A 365 -7.66 -5.84 13.52
C PRO A 365 -8.42 -6.61 14.62
N ILE A 366 -9.19 -5.89 15.44
CA ILE A 366 -10.02 -6.49 16.52
C ILE A 366 -11.51 -6.54 16.10
N THR A 367 -11.92 -5.75 15.10
CA THR A 367 -13.33 -5.54 14.71
C THR A 367 -13.64 -5.95 13.26
N ASN A 368 -12.71 -6.57 12.54
CA ASN A 368 -12.89 -7.01 11.17
C ASN A 368 -12.15 -8.34 10.92
N SER A 369 -12.90 -9.44 10.91
CA SER A 369 -12.38 -10.81 10.77
C SER A 369 -11.79 -11.09 9.38
N SER A 370 -12.27 -10.43 8.33
CA SER A 370 -11.71 -10.57 6.97
C SER A 370 -10.29 -9.99 6.93
N LYS A 371 -10.12 -8.80 7.51
CA LYS A 371 -8.82 -8.15 7.70
C LYS A 371 -7.91 -8.96 8.63
N GLU A 372 -8.46 -9.66 9.62
CA GLU A 372 -7.68 -10.56 10.50
C GLU A 372 -7.15 -11.79 9.75
N VAL A 373 -7.96 -12.38 8.86
CA VAL A 373 -7.51 -13.48 7.97
C VAL A 373 -6.44 -12.99 6.99
N MET A 374 -6.52 -11.75 6.50
CA MET A 374 -5.48 -11.13 5.66
C MET A 374 -4.16 -10.96 6.43
N PHE A 375 -4.20 -10.39 7.64
CA PHE A 375 -3.03 -10.24 8.52
C PHE A 375 -2.38 -11.60 8.87
N LEU A 376 -3.18 -12.64 9.12
CA LEU A 376 -2.67 -14.01 9.32
C LEU A 376 -2.02 -14.60 8.06
N GLY A 377 -2.40 -14.11 6.86
CA GLY A 377 -1.77 -14.46 5.59
C GLY A 377 -0.40 -13.81 5.39
N GLU A 378 -0.33 -12.48 5.50
CA GLU A 378 0.93 -11.72 5.44
C GLU A 378 1.93 -12.22 6.52
N LEU A 379 1.43 -12.48 7.73
CA LEU A 379 2.23 -13.02 8.81
C LEU A 379 2.86 -14.38 8.47
N GLU A 380 2.20 -15.23 7.67
CA GLU A 380 2.78 -16.49 7.20
C GLU A 380 3.96 -16.22 6.24
N GLU A 381 3.76 -15.36 5.23
CA GLU A 381 4.82 -14.98 4.27
C GLU A 381 6.04 -14.38 4.98
N VAL A 382 5.81 -13.48 5.93
CA VAL A 382 6.86 -12.84 6.74
C VAL A 382 7.60 -13.86 7.62
N LEU A 383 6.89 -14.83 8.21
CA LEU A 383 7.51 -15.87 9.02
C LEU A 383 8.31 -16.88 8.18
N GLU A 384 7.88 -17.18 6.95
CA GLU A 384 8.65 -18.02 6.02
C GLU A 384 9.99 -17.36 5.65
N ALA A 385 10.02 -16.04 5.45
CA ALA A 385 11.25 -15.28 5.25
C ALA A 385 12.08 -15.05 6.54
N THR A 386 11.59 -15.42 7.73
CA THR A 386 12.22 -15.07 9.01
C THR A 386 13.28 -16.09 9.46
N GLN A 387 14.42 -15.58 9.94
CA GLN A 387 15.50 -16.37 10.54
C GLN A 387 15.27 -16.62 12.05
N ALA A 388 15.67 -17.79 12.55
CA ALA A 388 15.41 -18.23 13.92
C ALA A 388 15.89 -17.25 15.03
N SER A 389 17.01 -16.57 14.83
CA SER A 389 17.56 -15.56 15.75
C SER A 389 16.73 -14.28 15.86
N GLU A 390 15.98 -13.94 14.82
CA GLU A 390 15.07 -12.79 14.79
C GLU A 390 13.67 -13.22 15.27
N PHE A 391 13.21 -14.42 14.88
CA PHE A 391 11.99 -15.06 15.41
C PHE A 391 11.98 -15.10 16.95
N GLN A 392 13.10 -15.46 17.58
CA GLN A 392 13.25 -15.48 19.04
C GLN A 392 12.99 -14.14 19.74
N ARG A 393 13.12 -13.00 19.03
CA ARG A 393 12.82 -11.66 19.57
C ARG A 393 11.32 -11.38 19.60
N CYS A 394 10.59 -11.81 18.57
CA CYS A 394 9.16 -11.53 18.40
C CYS A 394 8.23 -12.67 18.85
N MET A 395 8.71 -13.90 19.07
CA MET A 395 7.87 -15.07 19.35
C MET A 395 6.91 -14.91 20.54
N VAL A 396 7.32 -14.27 21.64
CA VAL A 396 6.45 -14.13 22.84
C VAL A 396 5.21 -13.27 22.58
N PRO A 397 5.30 -12.01 22.08
CA PRO A 397 4.10 -11.24 21.73
C PRO A 397 3.35 -11.84 20.53
N LEU A 398 4.05 -12.45 19.57
CA LEU A 398 3.44 -13.13 18.42
C LEU A 398 2.52 -14.29 18.84
N PHE A 399 3.01 -15.24 19.65
CA PHE A 399 2.23 -16.41 20.02
C PHE A 399 1.14 -16.12 21.05
N ARG A 400 1.21 -14.99 21.76
CA ARG A 400 0.05 -14.45 22.50
C ARG A 400 -1.08 -14.03 21.56
N GLN A 401 -0.76 -13.31 20.47
CA GLN A 401 -1.78 -12.92 19.50
C GLN A 401 -2.33 -14.13 18.73
N ILE A 402 -1.46 -15.07 18.31
CA ILE A 402 -1.92 -16.34 17.72
C ILE A 402 -2.83 -17.09 18.72
N GLY A 403 -2.50 -17.13 20.02
CA GLY A 403 -3.37 -17.68 21.06
C GLY A 403 -4.77 -17.05 21.09
N HIS A 404 -4.88 -15.73 20.94
CA HIS A 404 -6.17 -15.05 20.79
C HIS A 404 -6.91 -15.45 19.50
N CYS A 405 -6.21 -15.52 18.36
CA CYS A 405 -6.79 -15.97 17.08
C CYS A 405 -7.31 -17.42 17.16
N LEU A 406 -6.58 -18.30 17.86
CA LEU A 406 -6.96 -19.70 18.13
C LEU A 406 -8.23 -19.82 19.00
N ASN A 407 -8.57 -18.80 19.80
CA ASN A 407 -9.83 -18.75 20.54
C ASN A 407 -10.90 -17.84 19.90
N SER A 408 -10.67 -17.32 18.69
CA SER A 408 -11.68 -16.57 17.96
C SER A 408 -12.90 -17.46 17.67
N SER A 409 -14.10 -16.96 17.92
CA SER A 409 -15.35 -17.63 17.56
C SER A 409 -15.62 -17.60 16.04
N HIS A 410 -14.87 -16.78 15.29
CA HIS A 410 -14.96 -16.68 13.85
C HIS A 410 -14.12 -17.77 13.18
N PHE A 411 -14.78 -18.80 12.65
CA PHE A 411 -14.09 -20.05 12.25
C PHE A 411 -12.93 -19.84 11.28
N GLN A 412 -13.04 -18.91 10.31
CA GLN A 412 -11.97 -18.62 9.34
C GLN A 412 -10.69 -18.07 9.99
N VAL A 413 -10.81 -17.33 11.11
CA VAL A 413 -9.66 -16.78 11.83
C VAL A 413 -8.94 -17.91 12.57
N ALA A 414 -9.69 -18.73 13.32
CA ALA A 414 -9.13 -19.87 14.04
C ALA A 414 -8.52 -20.91 13.08
N GLU A 415 -9.19 -21.20 11.96
CA GLU A 415 -8.70 -22.08 10.90
C GLU A 415 -7.41 -21.53 10.24
N ARG A 416 -7.40 -20.24 9.83
CA ARG A 416 -6.22 -19.62 9.22
C ARG A 416 -5.01 -19.59 10.17
N ALA A 417 -5.23 -19.39 11.46
CA ALA A 417 -4.20 -19.45 12.49
C ALA A 417 -3.69 -20.87 12.75
N LEU A 418 -4.57 -21.89 12.74
CA LEU A 418 -4.18 -23.30 12.87
C LEU A 418 -3.36 -23.79 11.67
N PHE A 419 -3.61 -23.28 10.47
CA PHE A 419 -2.84 -23.63 9.27
C PHE A 419 -1.36 -23.18 9.30
N LEU A 420 -0.95 -22.30 10.22
CA LEU A 420 0.48 -21.95 10.41
C LEU A 420 1.36 -23.18 10.75
N TRP A 421 0.78 -24.27 11.28
CA TRP A 421 1.48 -25.53 11.54
C TRP A 421 1.65 -26.42 10.29
N ASN A 422 0.93 -26.16 9.21
CA ASN A 422 1.10 -26.89 7.95
C ASN A 422 2.38 -26.47 7.21
N ASN A 423 2.83 -25.22 7.40
CA ASN A 423 4.06 -24.70 6.81
C ASN A 423 5.28 -25.31 7.51
N ASP A 424 6.12 -26.02 6.76
CA ASP A 424 7.25 -26.80 7.30
C ASP A 424 8.31 -25.93 8.01
N HIS A 425 8.58 -24.73 7.50
CA HIS A 425 9.55 -23.80 8.10
C HIS A 425 9.01 -23.22 9.41
N ILE A 426 7.76 -22.75 9.40
CA ILE A 426 7.11 -22.16 10.58
C ILE A 426 6.94 -23.23 11.67
N ARG A 427 6.50 -24.45 11.31
CA ARG A 427 6.46 -25.59 12.24
C ARG A 427 7.83 -25.87 12.83
N THR A 428 8.90 -25.80 12.04
CA THR A 428 10.28 -25.99 12.53
C THR A 428 10.70 -24.89 13.52
N LEU A 429 10.43 -23.62 13.22
CA LEU A 429 10.69 -22.49 14.14
C LEU A 429 9.92 -22.65 15.47
N ILE A 430 8.65 -23.08 15.41
CA ILE A 430 7.82 -23.38 16.59
C ILE A 430 8.44 -24.53 17.40
N THR A 431 8.74 -25.67 16.76
CA THR A 431 9.27 -26.87 17.41
C THR A 431 10.61 -26.63 18.10
N GLN A 432 11.49 -25.81 17.52
CA GLN A 432 12.77 -25.42 18.12
C GLN A 432 12.61 -24.55 19.38
N ASN A 433 11.53 -23.76 19.47
CA ASN A 433 11.27 -22.81 20.56
C ASN A 433 10.08 -23.22 21.45
N ARG A 434 9.65 -24.50 21.37
CA ARG A 434 8.46 -25.05 22.05
C ARG A 434 8.43 -24.82 23.55
N GLN A 435 9.60 -24.82 24.21
CA GLN A 435 9.78 -24.56 25.64
C GLN A 435 9.27 -23.17 26.08
N VAL A 436 9.17 -22.21 25.16
CA VAL A 436 8.55 -20.88 25.41
C VAL A 436 7.18 -20.77 24.75
N ILE A 437 7.00 -21.38 23.56
CA ILE A 437 5.76 -21.22 22.78
C ILE A 437 4.61 -22.08 23.33
N LEU A 438 4.85 -23.34 23.71
CA LEU A 438 3.80 -24.25 24.13
C LEU A 438 3.06 -23.75 25.39
N PRO A 439 3.72 -23.31 26.48
CA PRO A 439 3.02 -22.75 27.64
C PRO A 439 2.15 -21.52 27.32
N ILE A 440 2.48 -20.74 26.28
CA ILE A 440 1.70 -19.56 25.87
C ILE A 440 0.41 -19.95 25.15
N ILE A 441 0.44 -20.98 24.29
CA ILE A 441 -0.71 -21.39 23.48
C ILE A 441 -1.51 -22.58 24.03
N PHE A 442 -0.93 -23.35 24.96
CA PHE A 442 -1.60 -24.54 25.52
C PHE A 442 -2.98 -24.21 26.12
N PRO A 443 -3.17 -23.11 26.88
CA PRO A 443 -4.50 -22.72 27.38
C PRO A 443 -5.50 -22.43 26.25
N ALA A 444 -5.03 -21.89 25.13
CA ALA A 444 -5.87 -21.61 23.97
C ALA A 444 -6.29 -22.90 23.25
N LEU A 445 -5.35 -23.85 23.08
CA LEU A 445 -5.59 -25.15 22.48
C LEU A 445 -6.57 -26.00 23.32
N GLU A 446 -6.42 -26.00 24.65
CA GLU A 446 -7.39 -26.64 25.58
C GLU A 446 -8.78 -25.99 25.46
N LYS A 447 -8.88 -24.66 25.64
CA LYS A 447 -10.16 -23.95 25.61
C LYS A 447 -10.86 -24.10 24.25
N ASN A 448 -10.14 -24.07 23.12
CA ASN A 448 -10.71 -24.37 21.79
C ASN A 448 -11.21 -25.82 21.70
N THR A 449 -10.39 -26.82 22.05
CA THR A 449 -10.76 -28.25 22.01
C THR A 449 -12.07 -28.53 22.77
N ARG A 450 -12.27 -27.87 23.92
CA ARG A 450 -13.44 -28.08 24.80
C ARG A 450 -14.70 -27.32 24.36
N SER A 451 -14.57 -26.18 23.67
CA SER A 451 -15.68 -25.21 23.53
C SER A 451 -15.92 -24.62 22.13
N HIS A 452 -15.02 -24.82 21.17
CA HIS A 452 -15.20 -24.23 19.84
C HIS A 452 -16.34 -24.92 19.07
N TRP A 453 -17.29 -24.15 18.54
CA TRP A 453 -18.53 -24.67 17.94
C TRP A 453 -18.33 -25.41 16.60
N ASN A 454 -17.27 -25.07 15.85
CA ASN A 454 -16.98 -25.68 14.54
C ASN A 454 -16.09 -26.93 14.68
N GLN A 455 -16.58 -28.07 14.19
CA GLN A 455 -15.92 -29.37 14.28
C GLN A 455 -14.59 -29.47 13.49
N ALA A 456 -14.44 -28.73 12.39
CA ALA A 456 -13.20 -28.71 11.61
C ALA A 456 -12.08 -27.99 12.40
N VAL A 457 -12.39 -26.86 13.03
CA VAL A 457 -11.47 -26.12 13.89
C VAL A 457 -11.06 -26.96 15.12
N GLN A 458 -12.00 -27.70 15.73
CA GLN A 458 -11.64 -28.67 16.78
C GLN A 458 -10.66 -29.74 16.26
N SER A 459 -10.91 -30.30 15.07
CA SER A 459 -10.06 -31.34 14.47
C SER A 459 -8.65 -30.83 14.16
N LEU A 460 -8.53 -29.62 13.61
CA LEU A 460 -7.25 -28.95 13.39
C LEU A 460 -6.53 -28.63 14.72
N THR A 461 -7.26 -28.22 15.76
CA THR A 461 -6.71 -27.99 17.10
C THR A 461 -6.16 -29.28 17.72
N LEU A 462 -6.87 -30.41 17.58
CA LEU A 462 -6.40 -31.72 18.01
C LEU A 462 -5.15 -32.16 17.26
N ASN A 463 -5.04 -31.87 15.96
CA ASN A 463 -3.83 -32.12 15.18
C ASN A 463 -2.65 -31.29 15.71
N VAL A 464 -2.83 -29.99 15.95
CA VAL A 464 -1.79 -29.13 16.54
C VAL A 464 -1.36 -29.61 17.93
N LYS A 465 -2.30 -29.99 18.81
CA LYS A 465 -1.98 -30.60 20.11
C LYS A 465 -1.16 -31.88 19.95
N LYS A 466 -1.52 -32.75 19.01
CA LYS A 466 -0.78 -33.98 18.73
C LYS A 466 0.66 -33.68 18.26
N ILE A 467 0.87 -32.68 17.40
CA ILE A 467 2.23 -32.28 16.95
C ILE A 467 3.12 -31.89 18.13
N PHE A 468 2.57 -31.33 19.21
CA PHE A 468 3.34 -31.05 20.44
C PHE A 468 3.54 -32.29 21.32
N ALA A 469 2.51 -33.12 21.53
CA ALA A 469 2.60 -34.34 22.34
C ALA A 469 3.57 -35.38 21.72
N ASP A 470 3.50 -35.62 20.41
CA ASP A 470 4.42 -36.50 19.66
C ASP A 470 5.89 -36.00 19.68
N MET A 471 6.14 -34.75 20.11
CA MET A 471 7.45 -34.09 20.12
C MET A 471 8.07 -33.98 21.52
N ASP A 472 7.26 -33.69 22.53
CA ASP A 472 7.71 -33.43 23.91
C ASP A 472 6.58 -33.70 24.92
N GLN A 473 6.33 -34.99 25.17
CA GLN A 473 5.25 -35.44 26.05
C GLN A 473 5.42 -34.93 27.49
N GLU A 474 6.65 -34.83 28.01
CA GLU A 474 6.93 -34.34 29.36
C GLU A 474 6.52 -32.86 29.51
N LEU A 475 6.92 -32.00 28.57
CA LEU A 475 6.50 -30.59 28.55
C LEU A 475 4.97 -30.45 28.31
N PHE A 476 4.37 -31.33 27.50
CA PHE A 476 2.94 -31.33 27.25
C PHE A 476 2.13 -31.64 28.53
N ASP A 477 2.56 -32.63 29.31
CA ASP A 477 1.91 -33.00 30.57
C ASP A 477 2.16 -31.96 31.67
N GLU A 478 3.34 -31.32 31.72
CA GLU A 478 3.59 -30.16 32.60
C GLU A 478 2.64 -28.99 32.27
N CYS A 479 2.47 -28.65 30.99
CA CYS A 479 1.52 -27.63 30.54
C CYS A 479 0.07 -27.99 30.90
N LEU A 480 -0.31 -29.27 30.81
CA LEU A 480 -1.64 -29.76 31.19
C LEU A 480 -1.90 -29.61 32.70
N LEU A 481 -0.92 -29.92 33.54
CA LEU A 481 -1.02 -29.75 34.99
C LEU A 481 -1.11 -28.26 35.37
N SER A 482 -0.24 -27.40 34.81
CA SER A 482 -0.29 -25.95 35.04
C SER A 482 -1.65 -25.36 34.62
N PHE A 483 -2.21 -25.81 33.48
CA PHE A 483 -3.52 -25.36 33.04
C PHE A 483 -4.65 -25.78 34.01
N GLN A 484 -4.62 -27.00 34.54
CA GLN A 484 -5.62 -27.47 35.52
C GLN A 484 -5.52 -26.73 36.85
N GLU A 485 -4.30 -26.44 37.32
CA GLU A 485 -4.11 -25.59 38.49
C GLU A 485 -4.67 -24.18 38.26
N ASP A 486 -4.40 -23.58 37.11
CA ASP A 486 -4.83 -22.20 36.80
C ASP A 486 -6.34 -22.11 36.55
N GLU A 487 -6.97 -23.14 35.97
CA GLU A 487 -8.43 -23.29 35.88
C GLU A 487 -9.07 -23.38 37.29
N SER A 488 -8.39 -24.04 38.25
CA SER A 488 -8.80 -24.10 39.66
C SER A 488 -8.62 -22.75 40.38
N LYS A 489 -7.49 -22.07 40.19
CA LYS A 489 -7.21 -20.72 40.75
C LYS A 489 -8.17 -19.67 40.18
N GLU A 490 -8.43 -19.67 38.87
CA GLU A 490 -9.37 -18.77 38.19
C GLU A 490 -10.76 -18.92 38.83
N LYS A 491 -11.25 -20.16 39.00
CA LYS A 491 -12.50 -20.44 39.71
C LYS A 491 -12.50 -19.94 41.16
N GLU A 492 -11.47 -20.24 41.95
CA GLU A 492 -11.38 -19.81 43.35
C GLU A 492 -11.41 -18.27 43.47
N THR A 493 -10.80 -17.54 42.53
CA THR A 493 -10.87 -16.06 42.49
C THR A 493 -12.26 -15.55 42.09
N GLN A 494 -12.99 -16.25 41.22
CA GLN A 494 -14.36 -15.91 40.87
C GLN A 494 -15.31 -16.17 42.05
N ASP A 495 -15.23 -17.33 42.72
CA ASP A 495 -16.01 -17.67 43.92
C ASP A 495 -15.80 -16.62 45.04
N LYS A 496 -14.55 -16.16 45.24
CA LYS A 496 -14.19 -15.06 46.16
C LYS A 496 -14.79 -13.72 45.73
N ARG A 497 -14.78 -13.40 44.43
CA ARG A 497 -15.37 -12.17 43.87
C ARG A 497 -16.89 -12.16 44.06
N GLU A 498 -17.58 -13.25 43.73
CA GLU A 498 -19.03 -13.38 43.90
C GLU A 498 -19.44 -13.31 45.37
N SER A 499 -18.70 -13.98 46.26
CA SER A 499 -18.91 -13.88 47.72
C SER A 499 -18.73 -12.45 48.24
N THR A 500 -17.81 -11.68 47.65
CA THR A 500 -17.57 -10.27 48.01
C THR A 500 -18.70 -9.35 47.51
N TRP A 501 -19.20 -9.57 46.29
CA TRP A 501 -20.36 -8.84 45.75
C TRP A 501 -21.63 -9.13 46.55
N LYS A 502 -21.93 -10.41 46.81
CA LYS A 502 -23.10 -10.80 47.60
C LYS A 502 -23.08 -10.18 49.00
N ARG A 503 -21.93 -10.17 49.67
CA ARG A 503 -21.77 -9.48 50.97
C ARG A 503 -21.99 -7.97 50.87
N LEU A 504 -21.64 -7.34 49.74
CA LEU A 504 -21.90 -5.90 49.51
C LEU A 504 -23.40 -5.64 49.32
N GLU A 505 -24.08 -6.52 48.58
CA GLU A 505 -25.54 -6.49 48.36
C GLU A 505 -26.31 -6.71 49.67
N ASP A 506 -25.93 -7.71 50.48
CA ASP A 506 -26.52 -7.99 51.80
C ASP A 506 -26.40 -6.77 52.74
N VAL A 507 -25.25 -6.09 52.72
CA VAL A 507 -25.02 -4.85 53.51
C VAL A 507 -25.82 -3.66 52.96
N ALA A 508 -25.96 -3.55 51.63
CA ALA A 508 -26.78 -2.51 51.01
C ALA A 508 -28.27 -2.69 51.32
N ALA A 509 -28.80 -3.92 51.19
CA ALA A 509 -30.17 -4.27 51.53
C ALA A 509 -30.46 -4.05 53.02
N SER A 510 -29.54 -4.44 53.90
CA SER A 510 -29.65 -4.20 55.35
C SER A 510 -29.74 -2.72 55.70
N LYS A 511 -29.01 -1.85 54.97
CA LYS A 511 -29.12 -0.39 55.13
C LYS A 511 -30.38 0.20 54.49
N ALA A 512 -30.88 -0.37 53.39
CA ALA A 512 -32.12 0.10 52.75
C ALA A 512 -33.38 -0.21 53.58
N LEU A 513 -33.35 -1.25 54.40
CA LEU A 513 -34.44 -1.60 55.34
C LEU A 513 -34.42 -0.76 56.63
N GLY A 514 -33.29 -0.16 56.98
CA GLY A 514 -33.17 0.78 58.08
C GLY A 514 -33.47 2.21 57.65
N TYR A 515 -34.71 2.67 57.82
CA TYR A 515 -35.12 4.05 57.53
C TYR A 515 -34.54 5.08 58.53
N GLU A 516 -33.23 5.32 58.44
CA GLU A 516 -32.65 6.62 58.78
C GLU A 516 -32.17 7.27 57.48
N ALA A 517 -32.82 8.37 57.09
CA ALA A 517 -32.61 9.00 55.79
C ALA A 517 -31.26 9.73 55.75
N VAL A 518 -30.19 9.01 55.39
CA VAL A 518 -28.83 9.56 55.24
C VAL A 518 -28.83 10.64 54.16
N LEU A 519 -28.88 11.90 54.60
CA LEU A 519 -28.63 13.06 53.76
C LEU A 519 -27.21 12.96 53.19
N VAL A 520 -27.11 12.69 51.89
CA VAL A 520 -25.82 12.56 51.19
C VAL A 520 -25.18 13.94 51.07
N SER A 521 -24.41 14.32 52.09
CA SER A 521 -23.51 15.46 52.02
C SER A 521 -22.48 15.22 50.91
N ARG A 522 -22.44 16.12 49.93
CA ARG A 522 -21.48 16.08 48.82
C ARG A 522 -20.07 16.36 49.34
N PHE A 523 -19.34 15.31 49.74
CA PHE A 523 -17.91 15.44 49.97
C PHE A 523 -17.13 15.36 48.65
N ALA A 524 -16.20 16.30 48.48
CA ALA A 524 -15.35 16.38 47.31
C ALA A 524 -14.33 15.22 47.27
N SER A 525 -14.04 14.70 46.08
CA SER A 525 -13.01 13.69 45.90
C SER A 525 -11.62 14.32 45.86
N SER A 526 -10.77 13.97 46.82
CA SER A 526 -9.35 14.34 46.85
C SER A 526 -8.50 13.22 47.44
N VAL A 527 -8.39 12.10 46.70
CA VAL A 527 -7.49 11.00 47.06
C VAL A 527 -6.05 11.40 46.75
N ALA A 528 -5.30 11.77 47.78
CA ALA A 528 -3.85 11.97 47.69
C ALA A 528 -3.12 10.62 47.82
N ILE A 529 -2.22 10.33 46.88
CA ILE A 529 -1.40 9.10 46.92
C ILE A 529 -0.21 9.33 47.86
N ALA A 530 -0.17 8.60 48.98
CA ALA A 530 0.94 8.64 49.93
C ALA A 530 1.88 7.44 49.70
N THR A 531 3.16 7.72 49.45
CA THR A 531 4.23 6.72 49.29
C THR A 531 4.90 6.40 50.63
N ASN A 532 5.20 5.12 50.85
CA ASN A 532 5.62 4.59 52.15
C ASN A 532 7.15 4.35 52.20
N PRO A 533 7.90 4.93 53.17
CA PRO A 533 9.29 4.54 53.46
C PRO A 533 9.36 3.53 54.63
N LYS A 534 10.29 2.55 54.54
CA LYS A 534 10.56 1.61 55.65
C LYS A 534 11.35 2.28 56.79
N PRO A 535 11.14 1.88 58.06
CA PRO A 535 12.02 2.27 59.15
C PRO A 535 13.37 1.51 59.10
N GLN A 536 14.44 2.15 59.58
CA GLN A 536 15.71 1.50 59.89
C GLN A 536 15.65 0.89 61.30
N ALA A 537 16.33 -0.24 61.50
CA ALA A 537 16.52 -0.84 62.83
C ALA A 537 17.80 -0.30 63.49
N THR A 538 17.71 0.03 64.78
CA THR A 538 18.85 0.37 65.63
C THR A 538 19.15 -0.78 66.59
N SER A 539 20.39 -1.26 66.59
CA SER A 539 20.93 -2.14 67.63
C SER A 539 22.17 -1.51 68.26
N GLY A 540 22.34 -1.70 69.57
CA GLY A 540 23.48 -1.17 70.30
C GLY A 540 23.41 -1.55 71.78
N SER A 541 24.47 -2.20 72.27
CA SER A 541 24.56 -2.95 73.54
C SER A 541 23.73 -4.23 73.55
#